data_AF-A0A5N5EQF4-F1
#
_entry.id   AF-A0A5N5EQF4-F1
#
_cell.length_a   1.000
_cell.length_b   1.000
_cell.length_c   1.000
_cell.angle_alpha   90.00
_cell.angle_beta   90.00
_cell.angle_gamma   90.00
#
_symmetry.space_group_name_H-M   'P 1'
#
loop_
_entity.id
_entity.type
_entity.pdbx_description
1 polymer ?
#
loop_
_entity_poly.entity_id
_entity_poly.type
_entity_poly.pdbx_seq_one_letter_code
_entity_poly.pdbx_strand_id
1 'polypeptide(L)'
;MTIPRRSWRAAGTLVAAAVVGLTGSILSAGPAAAHTPTWDVTCSEVTVDLKYYTPDVPNTVTVTVDGKDLLPTETFGKEFNTKLTLPEHSEKLTVRLVVKDGGKGGKYSYEGEKTADVCKGETPTPPPTEPTPTEPTPSEPTPTEPTPTEPTPTESTPSETPGTQTPEPSDTPSGEPSESAPAVPAPSESSPPLAETGSSSATPVISGAALAVLLAGGGILWAVRKRRTTQA
;
A
#
# COMPACT_ATOMS: atom_id res chain seq x y z
N MET A 1 -41.17 -79.51 -48.60
CA MET A 1 -41.48 -79.94 -47.22
C MET A 1 -40.77 -78.99 -46.26
N THR A 2 -41.53 -78.41 -45.34
CA THR A 2 -41.14 -77.86 -44.02
C THR A 2 -40.17 -76.65 -43.91
N ILE A 3 -40.78 -75.48 -43.68
CA ILE A 3 -40.32 -74.31 -42.87
C ILE A 3 -40.08 -74.86 -41.42
N PRO A 4 -39.23 -74.32 -40.48
CA PRO A 4 -39.28 -72.88 -40.14
C PRO A 4 -38.16 -72.16 -39.31
N ARG A 5 -38.33 -70.82 -39.22
CA ARG A 5 -37.89 -69.83 -38.19
C ARG A 5 -36.37 -69.55 -38.11
N ARG A 6 -35.91 -68.31 -37.88
CA ARG A 6 -36.32 -67.42 -36.79
C ARG A 6 -35.71 -66.03 -37.03
N SER A 7 -36.56 -65.01 -37.04
CA SER A 7 -36.18 -63.61 -37.01
C SER A 7 -35.43 -63.31 -35.71
N TRP A 8 -34.20 -62.79 -35.83
CA TRP A 8 -33.52 -62.17 -34.70
C TRP A 8 -33.47 -60.66 -34.89
N ARG A 9 -33.95 -60.01 -33.85
CA ARG A 9 -34.27 -58.60 -33.70
C ARG A 9 -33.04 -57.71 -33.87
N ALA A 10 -33.24 -56.59 -34.57
CA ALA A 10 -32.37 -55.44 -34.53
C ALA A 10 -32.27 -54.93 -33.08
N ALA A 11 -31.09 -55.05 -32.48
CA ALA A 11 -30.74 -54.36 -31.25
C ALA A 11 -30.16 -52.99 -31.65
N GLY A 12 -30.99 -51.94 -31.53
CA GLY A 12 -30.52 -50.57 -31.65
C GLY A 12 -29.55 -50.26 -30.52
N THR A 13 -28.31 -49.96 -30.88
CA THR A 13 -27.30 -49.46 -29.95
C THR A 13 -27.58 -47.99 -29.65
N LEU A 14 -28.29 -47.74 -28.55
CA LEU A 14 -28.30 -46.42 -27.91
C LEU A 14 -26.92 -46.18 -27.30
N VAL A 15 -26.07 -45.42 -27.99
CA VAL A 15 -24.82 -44.93 -27.43
C VAL A 15 -25.17 -43.80 -26.46
N ALA A 16 -25.26 -44.14 -25.18
CA ALA A 16 -25.36 -43.17 -24.09
C ALA A 16 -24.05 -42.35 -24.03
N ALA A 17 -24.10 -41.10 -24.45
CA ALA A 17 -23.04 -40.14 -24.22
C ALA A 17 -23.05 -39.71 -22.75
N ALA A 18 -22.29 -40.40 -21.90
CA ALA A 18 -22.02 -39.94 -20.54
C ALA A 18 -21.04 -38.76 -20.60
N VAL A 19 -21.55 -37.53 -20.52
CA VAL A 19 -20.74 -36.34 -20.29
C VAL A 19 -20.38 -36.30 -18.81
N VAL A 20 -19.20 -36.81 -18.46
CA VAL A 20 -18.61 -36.62 -17.14
C VAL A 20 -18.18 -35.15 -17.03
N GLY A 21 -19.02 -34.33 -16.42
CA GLY A 21 -18.67 -32.98 -16.01
C GLY A 21 -17.67 -33.02 -14.87
N LEU A 22 -16.38 -32.95 -15.17
CA LEU A 22 -15.34 -32.61 -14.19
C LEU A 22 -15.50 -31.12 -13.83
N THR A 23 -16.39 -30.82 -12.90
CA THR A 23 -16.35 -29.55 -12.16
C THR A 23 -15.14 -29.61 -11.24
N GLY A 24 -13.97 -29.31 -11.79
CA GLY A 24 -12.75 -29.12 -11.03
C GLY A 24 -12.90 -27.85 -10.19
N SER A 25 -13.40 -28.00 -8.97
CA SER A 25 -13.29 -26.98 -7.95
C SER A 25 -11.79 -26.78 -7.69
N ILE A 26 -11.24 -25.70 -8.24
CA ILE A 26 -9.91 -25.23 -7.88
C ILE A 26 -10.03 -24.78 -6.42
N LEU A 27 -9.72 -25.68 -5.50
CA LEU A 27 -9.45 -25.32 -4.11
C LEU A 27 -8.12 -24.58 -4.13
N SER A 28 -8.16 -23.28 -4.40
CA SER A 28 -7.03 -22.40 -4.10
C SER A 28 -6.81 -22.50 -2.60
N ALA A 29 -5.78 -23.23 -2.19
CA ALA A 29 -5.36 -23.25 -0.81
C ALA A 29 -5.04 -21.80 -0.43
N GLY A 30 -5.88 -21.22 0.45
CA GLY A 30 -5.59 -19.93 1.03
C GLY A 30 -4.22 -19.98 1.73
N PRO A 31 -3.52 -18.86 1.85
CA PRO A 31 -2.26 -18.83 2.58
C PRO A 31 -2.49 -19.38 3.99
N ALA A 32 -1.62 -20.29 4.44
CA ALA A 32 -1.66 -20.80 5.80
C ALA A 32 -1.47 -19.62 6.77
N ALA A 33 -2.56 -19.18 7.40
CA ALA A 33 -2.67 -17.89 8.10
C ALA A 33 -2.02 -17.85 9.50
N ALA A 34 -1.16 -18.81 9.84
CA ALA A 34 -0.62 -18.90 11.19
C ALA A 34 0.37 -17.76 11.51
N HIS A 35 1.05 -17.20 10.50
CA HIS A 35 2.07 -16.16 10.69
C HIS A 35 1.99 -15.05 9.65
N THR A 36 0.82 -14.91 9.02
CA THR A 36 0.54 -13.78 8.12
C THR A 36 -0.25 -12.76 8.93
N PRO A 37 0.23 -11.50 9.04
CA PRO A 37 -0.50 -10.44 9.70
C PRO A 37 -1.92 -10.29 9.14
N THR A 38 -2.89 -10.17 10.04
CA THR A 38 -4.23 -9.70 9.66
C THR A 38 -4.26 -8.21 9.91
N TRP A 39 -4.40 -7.43 8.85
CA TRP A 39 -4.43 -5.98 8.98
C TRP A 39 -5.34 -5.38 7.93
N ASP A 40 -5.93 -4.24 8.23
CA ASP A 40 -6.84 -3.53 7.35
C ASP A 40 -6.58 -2.03 7.37
N VAL A 41 -6.81 -1.38 6.24
CA VAL A 41 -6.63 0.06 6.06
C VAL A 41 -7.93 0.59 5.48
N THR A 42 -8.58 1.43 6.26
CA THR A 42 -9.75 2.20 5.84
C THR A 42 -9.31 3.62 5.48
N CYS A 43 -10.24 4.53 5.23
CA CYS A 43 -9.88 5.92 5.03
C CYS A 43 -9.31 6.55 6.31
N SER A 44 -9.86 6.27 7.50
CA SER A 44 -9.49 6.95 8.74
C SER A 44 -8.76 6.08 9.77
N GLU A 45 -8.64 4.77 9.53
CA GLU A 45 -8.09 3.83 10.52
C GLU A 45 -7.24 2.74 9.89
N VAL A 46 -6.19 2.34 10.60
CA VAL A 46 -5.40 1.13 10.36
C VAL A 46 -5.62 0.18 11.53
N THR A 47 -5.97 -1.07 11.25
CA THR A 47 -6.03 -2.13 12.27
C THR A 47 -4.94 -3.16 11.99
N VAL A 48 -4.24 -3.59 13.03
CA VAL A 48 -3.17 -4.59 12.92
C VAL A 48 -3.40 -5.65 13.99
N ASP A 49 -3.46 -6.91 13.57
CA ASP A 49 -3.60 -8.09 14.40
C ASP A 49 -2.53 -9.12 14.01
N LEU A 50 -1.57 -9.30 14.90
CA LEU A 50 -0.44 -10.21 14.79
C LEU A 50 -0.63 -11.32 15.81
N LYS A 51 -0.59 -12.58 15.35
CA LYS A 51 -0.77 -13.75 16.21
C LYS A 51 0.28 -14.81 15.94
N TYR A 52 0.52 -15.64 16.96
CA TYR A 52 1.38 -16.81 16.90
C TYR A 52 2.85 -16.52 16.50
N TYR A 53 3.39 -15.35 16.86
CA TYR A 53 4.80 -15.05 16.65
C TYR A 53 5.70 -15.82 17.62
N THR A 54 6.98 -15.92 17.26
CA THR A 54 7.98 -16.61 18.08
C THR A 54 8.04 -15.94 19.47
N PRO A 55 7.82 -16.67 20.58
CA PRO A 55 8.00 -16.08 21.90
C PRO A 55 9.45 -15.83 22.27
N ASP A 56 9.65 -14.99 23.27
CA ASP A 56 10.95 -14.78 23.94
C ASP A 56 12.07 -14.34 22.98
N VAL A 57 11.70 -13.70 21.87
CA VAL A 57 12.59 -13.07 20.90
C VAL A 57 12.09 -11.65 20.58
N PRO A 58 12.97 -10.72 20.13
CA PRO A 58 12.58 -9.33 19.90
C PRO A 58 11.84 -9.18 18.57
N ASN A 59 10.56 -9.55 18.51
CA ASN A 59 9.72 -9.24 17.36
C ASN A 59 9.43 -7.74 17.33
N THR A 60 9.38 -7.15 16.13
CA THR A 60 9.10 -5.72 15.97
C THR A 60 8.00 -5.46 14.97
N VAL A 61 7.19 -4.43 15.22
CA VAL A 61 6.17 -3.93 14.31
C VAL A 61 6.39 -2.45 14.05
N THR A 62 6.15 -2.00 12.83
CA THR A 62 6.23 -0.59 12.44
C THR A 62 5.14 -0.32 11.40
N VAL A 63 4.44 0.80 11.54
CA VAL A 63 3.43 1.25 10.57
C VAL A 63 3.81 2.65 10.12
N THR A 64 3.96 2.83 8.81
CA THR A 64 4.28 4.14 8.23
C THR A 64 3.20 4.58 7.24
N VAL A 65 2.98 5.87 7.15
CA VAL A 65 2.09 6.52 6.18
C VAL A 65 2.93 7.49 5.36
N ASP A 66 3.03 7.25 4.05
CA ASP A 66 3.87 8.02 3.11
C ASP A 66 5.31 8.23 3.65
N GLY A 67 5.87 7.17 4.24
CA GLY A 67 7.21 7.15 4.81
C GLY A 67 7.36 7.81 6.20
N LYS A 68 6.28 8.31 6.81
CA LYS A 68 6.29 8.86 8.17
C LYS A 68 5.74 7.85 9.16
N ASP A 69 6.31 7.78 10.36
CA ASP A 69 5.86 6.83 11.38
C ASP A 69 4.45 7.20 11.88
N LEU A 70 3.50 6.28 11.68
CA LEU A 70 2.20 6.28 12.34
C LEU A 70 2.27 5.46 13.64
N LEU A 71 3.00 4.36 13.59
CA LEU A 71 3.46 3.60 14.76
C LEU A 71 4.97 3.46 14.64
N PRO A 72 5.75 4.16 15.50
CA PRO A 72 7.19 3.94 15.62
C PRO A 72 7.49 2.46 15.90
N THR A 73 8.72 2.03 15.67
CA THR A 73 9.06 0.62 15.89
C THR A 73 8.81 0.20 17.34
N GLU A 74 7.85 -0.71 17.52
CA GLU A 74 7.51 -1.30 18.81
C GLU A 74 7.92 -2.76 18.86
N THR A 75 8.39 -3.20 20.03
CA THR A 75 8.67 -4.61 20.29
C THR A 75 7.45 -5.31 20.84
N PHE A 76 7.17 -6.53 20.37
CA PHE A 76 6.05 -7.33 20.87
C PHE A 76 6.45 -8.80 21.11
N GLY A 77 5.64 -9.50 21.90
CA GLY A 77 5.84 -10.91 22.23
C GLY A 77 5.24 -11.84 21.18
N LYS A 78 4.36 -12.75 21.61
CA LYS A 78 3.66 -13.71 20.73
C LYS A 78 2.56 -13.07 19.87
N GLU A 79 2.00 -11.98 20.34
CA GLU A 79 0.81 -11.35 19.78
C GLU A 79 0.91 -9.83 19.90
N PHE A 80 0.25 -9.12 18.98
CA PHE A 80 0.13 -7.67 18.98
C PHE A 80 -1.18 -7.28 18.31
N ASN A 81 -1.97 -6.42 18.96
CA ASN A 81 -3.21 -5.90 18.40
C ASN A 81 -3.27 -4.40 18.64
N THR A 82 -3.52 -3.64 17.59
CA THR A 82 -3.67 -2.19 17.70
C THR A 82 -4.62 -1.64 16.65
N LYS A 83 -5.14 -0.45 16.95
CA LYS A 83 -5.90 0.39 16.04
C LYS A 83 -5.26 1.78 16.05
N LEU A 84 -4.85 2.24 14.87
CA LEU A 84 -4.20 3.52 14.66
C LEU A 84 -5.14 4.41 13.84
N THR A 85 -5.26 5.69 14.22
CA THR A 85 -6.04 6.67 13.48
C THR A 85 -5.17 7.30 12.40
N LEU A 86 -5.62 7.27 11.15
CA LEU A 86 -4.95 7.94 10.05
C LEU A 86 -5.18 9.46 10.13
N PRO A 87 -4.19 10.27 9.73
CA PRO A 87 -4.38 11.70 9.60
C PRO A 87 -5.43 12.02 8.52
N GLU A 88 -6.10 13.16 8.65
CA GLU A 88 -6.96 13.69 7.58
C GLU A 88 -6.15 13.89 6.29
N HIS A 89 -6.74 13.53 5.15
CA HIS A 89 -6.07 13.55 3.85
C HIS A 89 -7.09 13.79 2.74
N SER A 90 -6.71 14.65 1.79
CA SER A 90 -7.46 14.92 0.56
C SER A 90 -6.98 14.09 -0.63
N GLU A 91 -5.91 13.31 -0.45
CA GLU A 91 -5.30 12.44 -1.45
C GLU A 91 -5.10 11.04 -0.86
N LYS A 92 -4.93 10.03 -1.73
CA LYS A 92 -4.72 8.65 -1.28
C LYS A 92 -3.41 8.54 -0.49
N LEU A 93 -3.47 7.95 0.70
CA LEU A 93 -2.27 7.69 1.51
C LEU A 93 -1.76 6.27 1.29
N THR A 94 -0.43 6.10 1.29
CA THR A 94 0.20 4.78 1.25
C THR A 94 0.59 4.35 2.65
N VAL A 95 -0.05 3.29 3.15
CA VAL A 95 0.22 2.71 4.46
C VAL A 95 1.08 1.47 4.29
N ARG A 96 2.24 1.43 4.95
CA ARG A 96 3.16 0.30 4.96
C ARG A 96 3.23 -0.32 6.35
N LEU A 97 3.02 -1.63 6.42
CA LEU A 97 3.19 -2.45 7.60
C LEU A 97 4.49 -3.26 7.45
N VAL A 98 5.39 -3.13 8.43
CA VAL A 98 6.56 -3.99 8.56
C VAL A 98 6.48 -4.73 9.88
N VAL A 99 6.60 -6.05 9.81
CA VAL A 99 6.72 -6.93 10.96
C VAL A 99 8.02 -7.72 10.80
N LYS A 100 8.88 -7.70 11.81
CA LYS A 100 10.09 -8.53 11.83
C LYS A 100 9.96 -9.56 12.94
N ASP A 101 10.12 -10.82 12.57
CA ASP A 101 10.25 -11.92 13.53
C ASP A 101 11.69 -11.91 14.07
N GLY A 102 11.83 -11.83 15.39
CA GLY A 102 13.14 -11.84 16.07
C GLY A 102 13.75 -13.25 16.14
N GLY A 103 13.05 -14.27 15.63
CA GLY A 103 13.52 -15.64 15.58
C GLY A 103 14.65 -15.84 14.57
N LYS A 104 15.35 -16.97 14.71
CA LYS A 104 16.46 -17.34 13.82
C LYS A 104 15.97 -17.39 12.36
N GLY A 105 16.48 -16.48 11.54
CA GLY A 105 16.16 -16.37 10.12
C GLY A 105 14.91 -15.56 9.79
N GLY A 106 14.25 -14.92 10.77
CA GLY A 106 13.15 -13.98 10.52
C GLY A 106 12.00 -14.58 9.70
N LYS A 107 11.78 -15.89 9.83
CA LYS A 107 10.94 -16.71 8.95
C LYS A 107 9.47 -16.27 8.86
N TYR A 108 9.02 -15.47 9.83
CA TYR A 108 7.67 -14.92 9.92
C TYR A 108 7.63 -13.40 9.81
N SER A 109 8.69 -12.80 9.29
CA SER A 109 8.68 -11.39 8.95
C SER A 109 7.71 -11.13 7.80
N TYR A 110 7.08 -9.98 7.82
CA TYR A 110 6.12 -9.53 6.84
C TYR A 110 6.39 -8.09 6.46
N GLU A 111 6.20 -7.79 5.19
CA GLU A 111 6.16 -6.43 4.69
C GLU A 111 5.02 -6.33 3.70
N GLY A 112 4.21 -5.28 3.84
CA GLY A 112 3.08 -5.06 2.94
C GLY A 112 2.66 -3.61 2.92
N GLU A 113 2.08 -3.22 1.78
CA GLU A 113 1.54 -1.89 1.56
C GLU A 113 0.06 -1.99 1.19
N LYS A 114 -0.72 -1.02 1.68
CA LYS A 114 -2.13 -0.82 1.35
C LYS A 114 -2.38 0.67 1.17
N THR A 115 -3.43 0.99 0.42
CA THR A 115 -3.80 2.38 0.17
C THR A 115 -5.04 2.75 0.98
N ALA A 116 -4.99 3.88 1.69
CA ALA A 116 -6.18 4.51 2.24
C ALA A 116 -6.75 5.47 1.19
N ASP A 117 -7.97 5.21 0.74
CA ASP A 117 -8.71 6.15 -0.10
C ASP A 117 -9.23 7.31 0.74
N VAL A 118 -9.43 8.47 0.09
CA VAL A 118 -10.00 9.67 0.73
C VAL A 118 -11.37 9.37 1.35
N CYS A 119 -11.57 9.79 2.60
CA CYS A 119 -12.85 9.67 3.27
C CYS A 119 -13.94 10.44 2.51
N LYS A 120 -15.04 9.74 2.16
CA LYS A 120 -16.22 10.38 1.56
C LYS A 120 -16.96 11.17 2.64
N GLY A 121 -16.74 12.48 2.70
CA GLY A 121 -17.41 13.37 3.66
C GLY A 121 -16.67 14.67 3.93
N GLU A 122 -15.36 14.72 3.64
CA GLU A 122 -14.51 15.87 3.98
C GLU A 122 -13.60 16.20 2.79
N THR A 123 -14.20 16.49 1.63
CA THR A 123 -13.46 17.32 0.67
C THR A 123 -13.30 18.68 1.35
N PRO A 124 -12.09 19.13 1.73
CA PRO A 124 -11.92 20.50 2.15
C PRO A 124 -12.45 21.36 1.00
N THR A 125 -13.45 22.18 1.29
CA THR A 125 -13.92 23.17 0.34
C THR A 125 -12.68 23.99 -0.05
N PRO A 126 -12.35 24.14 -1.36
CA PRO A 126 -11.23 24.97 -1.75
C PRO A 126 -11.40 26.33 -1.06
N PRO A 127 -10.33 26.94 -0.51
CA PRO A 127 -10.44 28.25 0.10
C PRO A 127 -11.13 29.17 -0.90
N PRO A 128 -12.13 29.98 -0.47
CA PRO A 128 -12.84 30.86 -1.38
C PRO A 128 -11.80 31.68 -2.14
N THR A 129 -11.86 31.63 -3.47
CA THR A 129 -11.05 32.48 -4.33
C THR A 129 -11.38 33.91 -3.94
N GLU A 130 -10.47 34.56 -3.22
CA GLU A 130 -10.59 35.95 -2.83
C GLU A 130 -10.84 36.75 -4.12
N PRO A 131 -11.90 37.56 -4.22
CA PRO A 131 -12.16 38.32 -5.43
C PRO A 131 -10.94 39.20 -5.68
N THR A 132 -10.32 39.04 -6.85
CA THR A 132 -9.32 39.99 -7.34
C THR A 132 -9.91 41.38 -7.19
N PRO A 133 -9.28 42.28 -6.40
CA PRO A 133 -9.79 43.63 -6.25
C PRO A 133 -9.82 44.28 -7.63
N THR A 134 -11.03 44.55 -8.12
CA THR A 134 -11.22 45.40 -9.29
C THR A 134 -10.68 46.77 -8.92
N GLU A 135 -9.52 47.09 -9.45
CA GLU A 135 -8.88 48.39 -9.33
C GLU A 135 -9.91 49.48 -9.70
N PRO A 136 -10.27 50.42 -8.80
CA PRO A 136 -11.17 51.48 -9.16
C PRO A 136 -10.46 52.39 -10.16
N THR A 137 -11.05 52.54 -11.35
CA THR A 137 -10.68 53.57 -12.33
C THR A 137 -10.56 54.92 -11.60
N PRO A 138 -9.41 55.62 -11.68
CA PRO A 138 -9.25 56.89 -11.01
C PRO A 138 -10.12 57.94 -11.72
N SER A 139 -11.18 58.40 -11.05
CA SER A 139 -11.87 59.63 -11.43
C SER A 139 -10.99 60.81 -11.04
N GLU A 140 -10.61 61.59 -12.05
CA GLU A 140 -9.89 62.86 -11.94
C GLU A 140 -10.62 63.83 -10.99
N PRO A 141 -9.97 64.35 -9.93
CA PRO A 141 -10.61 65.31 -9.04
C PRO A 141 -10.53 66.74 -9.60
N THR A 142 -11.69 67.38 -9.70
CA THR A 142 -11.84 68.83 -9.90
C THR A 142 -11.16 69.61 -8.77
N PRO A 143 -10.33 70.63 -9.05
CA PRO A 143 -9.67 71.41 -8.01
C PRO A 143 -10.66 72.37 -7.34
N THR A 144 -10.80 72.26 -6.01
CA THR A 144 -11.43 73.29 -5.19
C THR A 144 -10.36 73.90 -4.29
N GLU A 145 -10.18 75.21 -4.40
CA GLU A 145 -9.26 76.03 -3.59
C GLU A 145 -9.67 76.09 -2.10
N PRO A 146 -8.74 76.48 -1.20
CA PRO A 146 -8.77 76.15 0.21
C PRO A 146 -9.49 77.19 1.08
N THR A 147 -10.16 76.71 2.14
CA THR A 147 -10.52 77.54 3.30
C THR A 147 -9.52 77.27 4.42
N PRO A 148 -8.84 78.31 4.96
CA PRO A 148 -7.90 78.14 6.07
C PRO A 148 -8.65 78.11 7.40
N THR A 149 -8.41 77.09 8.20
CA THR A 149 -8.78 77.09 9.62
C THR A 149 -7.59 76.60 10.45
N GLU A 150 -6.93 77.55 11.09
CA GLU A 150 -5.98 77.36 12.20
C GLU A 150 -6.78 77.33 13.53
N PRO A 151 -6.15 77.16 14.70
CA PRO A 151 -5.40 76.02 15.26
C PRO A 151 -6.20 75.32 16.37
N THR A 152 -5.72 74.17 16.86
CA THR A 152 -5.60 73.95 18.32
C THR A 152 -4.56 72.87 18.58
N PRO A 153 -3.55 73.13 19.43
CA PRO A 153 -2.60 72.13 19.89
C PRO A 153 -3.23 71.34 21.06
N THR A 154 -3.14 70.01 21.01
CA THR A 154 -3.29 69.21 22.23
C THR A 154 -1.96 68.54 22.51
N GLU A 155 -1.41 69.00 23.63
CA GLU A 155 -0.22 68.52 24.32
C GLU A 155 -0.27 67.02 24.65
N SER A 156 0.93 66.45 24.68
CA SER A 156 1.50 65.55 25.71
C SER A 156 0.67 64.31 26.10
N THR A 157 1.22 63.09 26.05
CA THR A 157 2.38 62.67 26.85
C THR A 157 2.85 61.26 26.43
N PRO A 158 4.16 60.96 26.41
CA PRO A 158 4.72 59.63 26.25
C PRO A 158 5.08 58.99 27.60
N SER A 159 4.90 57.66 27.77
CA SER A 159 5.56 56.78 28.77
C SER A 159 4.81 55.43 28.73
N GLU A 160 5.39 54.24 28.69
CA GLU A 160 6.70 53.73 29.11
C GLU A 160 7.15 52.59 28.16
N THR A 161 8.46 52.51 27.97
CA THR A 161 9.26 51.31 27.65
C THR A 161 10.14 51.06 28.91
N PRO A 162 10.95 50.00 29.12
CA PRO A 162 10.99 48.58 28.71
C PRO A 162 11.08 47.61 29.92
N GLY A 163 11.05 46.31 29.65
CA GLY A 163 11.78 45.30 30.46
C GLY A 163 11.94 44.04 29.62
N THR A 164 13.03 43.85 28.87
CA THR A 164 14.36 43.39 29.31
C THR A 164 14.28 42.15 30.18
N GLN A 165 14.43 40.96 29.58
CA GLN A 165 15.35 39.91 30.05
C GLN A 165 15.88 39.13 28.83
N THR A 166 17.16 39.34 28.54
CA THR A 166 18.03 38.50 27.69
C THR A 166 18.96 37.73 28.66
N PRO A 167 19.84 36.86 28.15
CA PRO A 167 19.76 35.40 28.14
C PRO A 167 20.51 34.75 29.32
N GLU A 168 20.33 33.44 29.51
CA GLU A 168 21.31 32.64 30.25
C GLU A 168 21.65 31.39 29.44
N PRO A 169 22.78 31.36 28.72
CA PRO A 169 23.51 30.13 28.48
C PRO A 169 24.52 29.94 29.62
N SER A 170 24.38 28.84 30.35
CA SER A 170 25.42 28.41 31.28
C SER A 170 26.51 27.67 30.51
N ASP A 171 27.74 28.10 30.76
CA ASP A 171 28.97 27.80 30.04
C ASP A 171 29.70 26.57 30.63
N THR A 172 30.08 25.64 29.73
CA THR A 172 31.38 24.92 29.64
C THR A 172 31.93 24.10 30.86
N PRO A 173 33.12 23.45 30.78
CA PRO A 173 33.49 22.23 30.02
C PRO A 173 34.19 21.14 30.88
N SER A 174 34.19 19.87 30.46
CA SER A 174 35.28 18.88 30.70
C SER A 174 34.87 17.57 30.00
N GLY A 175 35.61 16.91 29.12
CA GLY A 175 37.06 16.85 28.96
C GLY A 175 37.52 15.44 29.39
N GLU A 176 37.42 14.45 28.49
CA GLU A 176 38.43 13.40 28.29
C GLU A 176 38.12 12.58 27.00
N PRO A 177 39.05 12.47 26.05
CA PRO A 177 38.96 11.55 24.93
C PRO A 177 39.70 10.26 25.30
N SER A 178 39.03 9.11 25.24
CA SER A 178 39.71 7.82 25.38
C SER A 178 39.20 6.82 24.35
N GLU A 179 39.95 6.77 23.25
CA GLU A 179 40.62 5.57 22.74
C GLU A 179 39.80 4.28 22.58
N SER A 180 39.35 4.02 21.35
CA SER A 180 39.67 2.76 20.64
C SER A 180 39.14 2.81 19.21
N ALA A 181 40.04 3.10 18.28
CA ALA A 181 39.90 2.63 16.91
C ALA A 181 40.50 1.23 16.81
N PRO A 182 39.75 0.25 16.28
CA PRO A 182 40.37 -0.70 15.36
C PRO A 182 39.68 -0.67 13.99
N ALA A 183 40.52 -0.41 12.98
CA ALA A 183 40.43 -0.83 11.58
C ALA A 183 39.04 -1.06 10.95
N VAL A 184 38.71 -0.15 10.04
CA VAL A 184 37.81 -0.38 8.91
C VAL A 184 38.33 -1.60 8.12
N PRO A 185 37.58 -2.71 7.97
CA PRO A 185 37.86 -3.63 6.88
C PRO A 185 37.46 -2.92 5.58
N ALA A 186 38.41 -2.83 4.65
CA ALA A 186 38.15 -2.43 3.27
C ALA A 186 36.99 -3.27 2.69
N PRO A 187 36.14 -2.70 1.81
CA PRO A 187 35.13 -3.49 1.13
C PRO A 187 35.84 -4.49 0.22
N SER A 188 35.74 -5.78 0.56
CA SER A 188 36.07 -6.85 -0.38
C SER A 188 35.06 -6.79 -1.53
N GLU A 189 35.45 -6.18 -2.65
CA GLU A 189 34.81 -6.36 -3.94
C GLU A 189 35.05 -7.78 -4.44
N SER A 190 34.29 -8.74 -3.94
CA SER A 190 34.12 -10.08 -4.55
C SER A 190 33.00 -10.83 -3.82
N SER A 191 31.76 -10.52 -4.18
CA SER A 191 30.64 -11.44 -4.05
C SER A 191 29.90 -11.45 -5.39
N PRO A 192 29.70 -12.61 -6.04
CA PRO A 192 28.87 -12.69 -7.23
C PRO A 192 27.42 -12.28 -6.89
N PRO A 193 26.67 -11.62 -7.79
CA PRO A 193 25.30 -11.20 -7.52
C PRO A 193 24.42 -12.43 -7.36
N LEU A 194 24.05 -12.76 -6.13
CA LEU A 194 23.12 -13.83 -5.83
C LEU A 194 21.80 -13.26 -5.35
N ALA A 195 20.78 -13.57 -6.16
CA ALA A 195 19.35 -13.54 -5.90
C ALA A 195 18.68 -12.17 -5.72
N GLU A 196 18.56 -11.47 -6.84
CA GLU A 196 17.41 -10.61 -7.11
C GLU A 196 16.14 -11.50 -7.17
N THR A 197 15.56 -11.88 -6.03
CA THR A 197 14.22 -12.48 -6.04
C THR A 197 13.21 -11.37 -6.27
N GLY A 198 12.95 -11.13 -7.57
CA GLY A 198 12.03 -10.13 -8.06
C GLY A 198 10.64 -10.26 -7.45
N SER A 199 10.20 -9.16 -6.85
CA SER A 199 8.78 -8.80 -6.77
C SER A 199 8.63 -7.33 -7.17
N SER A 200 9.14 -6.98 -8.35
CA SER A 200 8.64 -5.79 -9.06
C SER A 200 7.53 -6.25 -10.00
N SER A 201 6.34 -5.70 -9.76
CA SER A 201 5.16 -5.81 -10.60
C SER A 201 5.41 -5.20 -11.98
N ALA A 202 6.08 -5.93 -12.87
CA ALA A 202 6.16 -5.65 -14.31
C ALA A 202 6.71 -6.88 -15.07
N THR A 203 5.87 -7.90 -15.30
CA THR A 203 6.21 -8.96 -16.28
C THR A 203 4.98 -9.38 -17.08
N PRO A 204 4.79 -8.88 -18.32
CA PRO A 204 3.85 -9.45 -19.29
C PRO A 204 4.47 -10.65 -20.04
N VAL A 205 5.08 -11.62 -19.33
CA VAL A 205 5.85 -12.72 -19.97
C VAL A 205 5.45 -14.12 -19.46
N ILE A 206 4.24 -14.27 -18.91
CA ILE A 206 3.58 -15.59 -18.71
C ILE A 206 2.38 -15.72 -19.66
N SER A 207 2.55 -15.32 -20.91
CA SER A 207 1.55 -15.48 -21.98
C SER A 207 1.88 -16.62 -22.95
N GLY A 208 3.13 -17.10 -22.97
CA GLY A 208 3.57 -18.12 -23.93
C GLY A 208 3.15 -19.56 -23.59
N ALA A 209 3.24 -19.96 -22.32
CA ALA A 209 3.02 -21.36 -21.92
C ALA A 209 1.53 -21.78 -22.00
N ALA A 210 0.61 -20.87 -21.69
CA ALA A 210 -0.84 -21.14 -21.77
C ALA A 210 -1.32 -21.35 -23.21
N LEU A 211 -0.76 -20.62 -24.18
CA LEU A 211 -1.07 -20.78 -25.61
C LEU A 211 -0.64 -22.16 -26.14
N ALA A 212 0.51 -22.69 -25.71
CA ALA A 212 0.99 -24.00 -26.14
C ALA A 212 0.07 -25.14 -25.66
N VAL A 213 -0.43 -25.07 -24.41
CA VAL A 213 -1.37 -26.06 -23.87
C VAL A 213 -2.73 -25.99 -24.56
N LEU A 214 -3.22 -24.78 -24.86
CA LEU A 214 -4.48 -24.59 -25.60
C LEU A 214 -4.40 -25.11 -27.04
N LEU A 215 -3.27 -24.91 -27.73
CA LEU A 215 -3.06 -25.45 -29.08
C LEU A 215 -2.94 -26.98 -29.08
N ALA A 216 -2.26 -27.56 -28.10
CA ALA A 216 -2.18 -29.02 -27.94
C ALA A 216 -3.56 -29.64 -27.64
N GLY A 217 -4.32 -29.05 -26.70
CA GLY A 217 -5.67 -29.50 -26.36
C GLY A 217 -6.66 -29.35 -27.51
N GLY A 218 -6.65 -28.19 -28.20
CA GLY A 218 -7.51 -27.93 -29.35
C GLY A 218 -7.20 -28.83 -30.55
N GLY A 219 -5.92 -29.14 -30.80
CA GLY A 219 -5.49 -30.02 -31.88
C GLY A 219 -6.00 -31.45 -31.72
N ILE A 220 -5.99 -32.00 -30.51
CA ILE A 220 -6.51 -33.34 -30.22
C ILE A 220 -8.03 -33.40 -30.47
N LEU A 221 -8.79 -32.41 -29.99
CA LEU A 221 -10.24 -32.36 -30.19
C LEU A 221 -10.63 -32.19 -31.66
N TRP A 222 -9.88 -31.40 -32.42
CA TRP A 222 -10.11 -31.21 -33.86
C TRP A 222 -9.81 -32.47 -34.68
N ALA A 223 -8.72 -33.17 -34.37
CA ALA A 223 -8.37 -34.43 -35.03
C ALA A 223 -9.42 -35.53 -34.82
N VAL A 224 -9.99 -35.63 -33.61
CA VAL A 224 -11.09 -36.56 -33.32
C VAL A 224 -12.36 -36.18 -34.10
N ARG A 225 -12.68 -34.88 -34.22
CA ARG A 225 -13.83 -34.42 -35.00
C ARG A 225 -13.69 -34.76 -36.49
N LYS A 226 -12.50 -34.56 -37.08
CA LYS A 226 -12.24 -34.86 -38.49
C LYS A 226 -12.35 -36.36 -38.81
N ARG A 227 -11.93 -37.24 -37.90
CA ARG A 227 -12.10 -38.70 -38.09
C ARG A 227 -13.57 -39.13 -38.10
N ARG A 228 -14.44 -38.42 -37.36
CA ARG A 228 -15.88 -38.73 -37.33
C ARG A 228 -16.61 -38.31 -38.61
N THR A 229 -16.14 -37.28 -39.30
CA THR A 229 -16.73 -36.83 -40.58
C THR A 229 -16.34 -37.69 -41.78
N THR A 230 -15.33 -38.55 -41.66
CA THR A 230 -14.90 -39.48 -42.74
C THR A 230 -15.49 -40.89 -42.58
N GLN A 231 -16.19 -41.18 -41.49
CA GLN A 231 -16.93 -42.43 -41.29
C GLN A 231 -18.46 -42.24 -41.33
N ALA A 232 -18.92 -41.16 -41.98
CA ALA A 232 -20.32 -40.94 -42.33
C ALA A 232 -20.49 -41.06 -43.85
#